data_AF-A0A3P1WUJ9-F1
#
_entry.id   AF-A0A3P1WUJ9-F1
#
_cell.length_a   1.000
_cell.length_b   1.000
_cell.length_c   1.000
_cell.angle_alpha   90.00
_cell.angle_beta   90.00
_cell.angle_gamma   90.00
#
_symmetry.space_group_name_H-M   'P 1'
#
loop_
_entity.id
_entity.type
_entity.pdbx_description
1 polymer ?
#
loop_
_entity_poly.entity_id
_entity_poly.type
_entity_poly.pdbx_seq_one_letter_code
_entity_poly.pdbx_strand_id
1 'polypeptide(L)'
;MTVPHLDVHRPDGELVGRVRPDGVDRWQPCTVFGTPIGPASSREDAEELLRRVGLGYLAERWSLIQGDDAISVQIVEASPASVTIRFVDHGHPDRYGQLRVLPAPVGDVLRMR
;
A
#
# COMPACT_ATOMS: atom_id res chain seq x y z
N MET A 1 8.97 -9.60 12.47
CA MET A 1 10.24 -9.47 11.72
C MET A 1 9.98 -8.58 10.53
N THR A 2 10.69 -7.46 10.42
CA THR A 2 10.58 -6.55 9.26
C THR A 2 11.23 -7.22 8.07
N VAL A 3 10.50 -7.40 6.98
CA VAL A 3 11.06 -7.98 5.75
C VAL A 3 11.99 -6.95 5.11
N PRO A 4 13.23 -7.32 4.71
CA PRO A 4 14.15 -6.38 4.10
C PRO A 4 13.52 -5.76 2.85
N HIS A 5 13.65 -4.44 2.73
CA HIS A 5 13.16 -3.66 1.62
C HIS A 5 14.10 -2.49 1.36
N LEU A 6 13.99 -1.91 0.17
CA LEU A 6 14.67 -0.69 -0.21
C LEU A 6 13.62 0.36 -0.55
N ASP A 7 13.80 1.55 0.00
CA ASP A 7 12.93 2.68 -0.27
C ASP A 7 13.19 3.25 -1.65
N VAL A 8 12.12 3.61 -2.35
CA VAL A 8 12.18 4.20 -3.68
C VAL A 8 11.66 5.62 -3.61
N HIS A 9 12.55 6.55 -3.94
CA HIS A 9 12.26 7.98 -3.99
C HIS A 9 12.20 8.48 -5.43
N ARG A 10 11.40 9.53 -5.64
CA ARG A 10 11.47 10.39 -6.82
C ARG A 10 12.68 11.34 -6.73
N PRO A 11 13.06 11.99 -7.85
CA PRO A 11 14.18 12.94 -7.87
C PRO A 11 14.03 14.12 -6.90
N ASP A 12 12.80 14.49 -6.55
CA ASP A 12 12.46 15.53 -5.56
C ASP A 12 12.56 15.04 -4.10
N GLY A 13 12.86 13.76 -3.88
CA GLY A 13 12.96 13.14 -2.56
C GLY A 13 11.65 12.51 -2.06
N GLU A 14 10.53 12.65 -2.77
CA GLU A 14 9.25 12.04 -2.38
C GLU A 14 9.37 10.52 -2.33
N LEU A 15 9.08 9.92 -1.17
CA LEU A 15 9.01 8.47 -1.02
C LEU A 15 7.75 7.95 -1.73
N VAL A 16 7.93 7.18 -2.80
CA VAL A 16 6.82 6.68 -3.63
C VAL A 16 6.48 5.22 -3.36
N GLY A 17 7.37 4.48 -2.69
CA GLY A 17 7.11 3.13 -2.23
C GLY A 17 8.39 2.41 -1.88
N ARG A 18 8.35 1.08 -1.93
CA ARG A 18 9.48 0.23 -1.56
C ARG A 18 9.55 -1.00 -2.45
N VAL A 19 10.75 -1.53 -2.66
CA VAL A 19 10.96 -2.81 -3.33
C VAL A 19 11.43 -3.86 -2.32
N ARG A 20 10.92 -5.08 -2.45
CA ARG A 20 11.29 -6.21 -1.61
C ARG A 20 11.83 -7.36 -2.48
N PRO A 21 12.91 -8.06 -2.06
CA PRO A 21 13.35 -9.26 -2.75
C PRO A 21 12.26 -10.33 -2.82
N ASP A 22 12.06 -10.94 -3.99
CA ASP A 22 11.07 -11.98 -4.27
C ASP A 22 11.67 -13.09 -5.15
N GLY A 23 12.69 -13.76 -4.62
CA GLY A 23 13.49 -14.76 -5.34
C GLY A 23 14.83 -14.21 -5.84
N VAL A 24 15.45 -14.93 -6.77
CA VAL A 24 16.75 -14.56 -7.37
C VAL A 24 16.53 -13.48 -8.42
N ASP A 25 17.18 -12.33 -8.24
CA ASP A 25 17.13 -11.16 -9.15
C ASP A 25 15.72 -10.63 -9.45
N ARG A 26 14.77 -10.90 -8.54
CA ARG A 26 13.36 -10.53 -8.66
C ARG A 26 12.98 -9.64 -7.49
N TRP A 27 12.29 -8.55 -7.80
CA TRP A 27 11.92 -7.50 -6.85
C TRP A 27 10.44 -7.20 -6.97
N GLN A 28 9.75 -7.33 -5.86
CA GLN A 28 8.33 -7.02 -5.71
C GLN A 28 8.17 -5.52 -5.41
N PRO A 29 7.57 -4.72 -6.31
CA PRO A 29 7.21 -3.35 -6.03
C PRO A 29 6.01 -3.31 -5.06
N CYS A 30 6.13 -2.49 -4.01
CA CYS A 30 5.12 -2.33 -2.97
C CYS A 30 4.85 -0.85 -2.67
N THR A 31 3.65 -0.56 -2.17
CA THR A 31 3.29 0.74 -1.58
C THR A 31 4.22 1.11 -0.43
N VAL A 32 4.19 2.39 -0.01
CA VAL A 32 4.89 2.85 1.19
C VAL A 32 4.44 2.15 2.48
N PHE A 33 3.43 1.27 2.46
CA PHE A 33 2.98 0.45 3.59
C PHE A 33 3.01 -1.06 3.31
N GLY A 34 3.68 -1.48 2.22
CA GLY A 34 4.07 -2.87 1.99
C GLY A 34 3.08 -3.73 1.19
N THR A 35 2.03 -3.15 0.62
CA THR A 35 1.11 -3.86 -0.28
C THR A 35 1.68 -3.93 -1.70
N PRO A 36 1.71 -5.10 -2.37
CA PRO A 36 2.14 -5.23 -3.76
C PRO A 36 1.34 -4.34 -4.72
N ILE A 37 1.99 -3.68 -5.67
CA ILE A 37 1.34 -2.83 -6.69
C ILE A 37 1.48 -3.35 -8.13
N GLY A 38 2.15 -4.48 -8.32
CA GLY A 38 2.43 -5.08 -9.62
C GLY A 38 3.17 -6.40 -9.49
N PRO A 39 3.50 -7.08 -10.59
CA PRO A 39 4.28 -8.31 -10.53
C PRO A 39 5.74 -8.05 -10.14
N ALA A 40 6.38 -9.03 -9.51
CA ALA A 40 7.82 -9.00 -9.31
C ALA A 40 8.55 -8.98 -10.66
N SER A 41 9.57 -8.12 -10.77
CA SER A 41 10.35 -7.88 -11.99
C SER A 41 11.82 -7.65 -11.65
N SER A 42 12.63 -7.13 -12.57
CA SER A 42 13.98 -6.68 -12.21
C SER A 42 13.90 -5.55 -11.18
N ARG A 43 15.00 -5.29 -10.47
CA ARG A 43 15.04 -4.18 -9.51
C ARG A 43 14.73 -2.84 -10.18
N GLU A 44 15.36 -2.59 -11.32
CA GLU A 44 15.25 -1.34 -12.07
C GLU A 44 13.81 -1.12 -12.56
N ASP A 45 13.19 -2.15 -13.14
CA ASP A 45 11.79 -2.07 -13.59
C ASP A 45 10.81 -1.84 -12.43
N ALA A 46 11.04 -2.50 -11.28
CA ALA A 46 10.21 -2.33 -10.09
C ALA A 46 10.33 -0.91 -9.51
N GLU A 47 11.55 -0.35 -9.45
CA GLU A 47 11.78 1.04 -9.04
C GLU A 47 11.17 2.04 -10.03
N GLU A 48 11.29 1.80 -11.34
CA GLU A 48 10.71 2.64 -12.39
C GLU A 48 9.18 2.65 -12.32
N LEU A 49 8.55 1.48 -12.12
CA LEU A 49 7.10 1.38 -11.91
C LEU A 49 6.65 2.27 -10.75
N LEU A 50 7.36 2.21 -9.61
CA LEU A 50 7.05 3.02 -8.43
C LEU A 50 7.20 4.52 -8.70
N ARG A 51 8.28 4.94 -9.38
CA ARG A 51 8.49 6.35 -9.75
C ARG A 51 7.38 6.87 -10.68
N ARG A 52 6.99 6.04 -11.66
CA ARG A 52 5.94 6.36 -12.64
C ARG A 52 4.56 6.48 -12.00
N VAL A 53 4.16 5.52 -11.16
CA VAL A 53 2.85 5.55 -10.46
C VAL A 53 2.84 6.62 -9.36
N GLY A 54 3.99 6.84 -8.71
CA GLY A 54 4.06 7.70 -7.53
C GLY A 54 3.16 7.19 -6.40
N LEU A 55 2.58 8.13 -5.66
CA LEU A 55 1.55 7.85 -4.64
C LEU A 55 0.13 7.73 -5.22
N GLY A 56 -0.03 7.62 -6.54
CA GLY A 56 -1.35 7.50 -7.19
C GLY A 56 -2.20 6.34 -6.65
N TYR A 57 -1.56 5.25 -6.23
CA TYR A 57 -2.24 4.10 -5.61
C TYR A 57 -3.00 4.45 -4.32
N LEU A 58 -2.69 5.56 -3.64
CA LEU A 58 -3.44 5.98 -2.45
C LEU A 58 -4.89 6.35 -2.78
N ALA A 59 -5.13 6.84 -4.00
CA ALA A 59 -6.44 7.25 -4.50
C ALA A 59 -7.26 6.09 -5.09
N GLU A 60 -6.68 4.90 -5.21
CA GLU A 60 -7.37 3.72 -5.73
C GLU A 60 -8.47 3.24 -4.77
N ARG A 61 -9.26 2.27 -5.22
CA ARG A 61 -10.25 1.63 -4.35
C ARG A 61 -9.57 0.67 -3.40
N TRP A 62 -9.82 0.84 -2.11
CA TRP A 62 -9.27 -0.01 -1.06
C TRP A 62 -10.37 -0.73 -0.28
N SER A 63 -10.09 -1.97 0.08
CA SER A 63 -10.93 -2.80 0.94
C SER A 63 -10.16 -3.17 2.20
N LEU A 64 -10.76 -2.89 3.36
CA LEU A 64 -10.32 -3.45 4.63
C LEU A 64 -10.95 -4.84 4.78
N ILE A 65 -10.10 -5.87 4.89
CA ILE A 65 -10.51 -7.25 5.11
C ILE A 65 -10.66 -7.50 6.61
N GLN A 66 -11.86 -7.88 7.05
CA GLN A 66 -12.15 -8.23 8.44
C GLN A 66 -12.99 -9.51 8.49
N GLY A 67 -12.37 -10.65 8.80
CA GLY A 67 -13.05 -11.93 8.68
C GLY A 67 -13.42 -12.20 7.22
N ASP A 68 -14.70 -12.49 6.98
CA ASP A 68 -15.25 -12.70 5.63
C ASP A 68 -15.69 -11.39 4.94
N ASP A 69 -15.67 -10.26 5.67
CA ASP A 69 -16.11 -8.97 5.15
C ASP A 69 -14.98 -8.21 4.44
N ALA A 70 -15.32 -7.59 3.31
CA ALA A 70 -14.48 -6.64 2.59
C ALA A 70 -15.14 -5.27 2.59
N ILE A 71 -14.71 -4.40 3.50
CA ILE A 71 -15.33 -3.09 3.76
C ILE A 71 -14.62 -2.01 2.94
N SER A 72 -15.37 -1.22 2.18
CA SER A 72 -14.82 -0.13 1.36
C SER A 72 -14.22 0.99 2.20
N VAL A 73 -12.97 1.35 1.93
CA VAL A 73 -12.23 2.41 2.63
C VAL A 73 -11.46 3.29 1.64
N GLN A 74 -11.09 4.49 2.09
CA GLN A 74 -10.13 5.36 1.42
C GLN A 74 -8.87 5.49 2.27
N ILE A 75 -7.70 5.60 1.65
CA ILE A 75 -6.48 5.97 2.38
C ILE A 75 -6.44 7.49 2.52
N VAL A 76 -6.26 7.97 3.75
CA VAL A 76 -6.15 9.39 4.10
C VAL A 76 -4.69 9.79 4.25
N GLU A 77 -3.89 8.94 4.88
CA GLU A 77 -2.47 9.16 5.11
C GLU A 77 -1.75 7.82 5.07
N ALA A 78 -0.50 7.82 4.58
CA ALA A 78 0.32 6.62 4.52
C ALA A 78 1.78 6.95 4.82
N SER A 79 2.40 6.11 5.64
CA SER A 79 3.82 6.15 5.95
C SER A 79 4.38 4.72 6.03
N PRO A 80 5.72 4.57 6.12
CA PRO A 80 6.33 3.28 6.40
C PRO A 80 5.89 2.63 7.72
N ALA A 81 5.36 3.41 8.67
CA ALA A 81 4.97 2.97 10.01
C ALA A 81 3.46 2.74 10.18
N SER A 82 2.62 3.46 9.43
CA SER A 82 1.17 3.39 9.59
C SER A 82 0.40 3.83 8.34
N VAL A 83 -0.87 3.39 8.27
CA VAL A 83 -1.85 3.85 7.28
C VAL A 83 -3.10 4.31 8.00
N THR A 84 -3.54 5.53 7.72
CA THR A 84 -4.82 6.05 8.20
C THR A 84 -5.85 5.84 7.10
N ILE A 85 -6.91 5.11 7.41
CA ILE A 85 -8.03 4.85 6.50
C ILE A 85 -9.29 5.57 6.97
N ARG A 86 -10.18 5.88 6.02
CA ARG A 86 -11.55 6.34 6.26
C ARG A 86 -12.54 5.31 5.73
N PHE A 87 -13.53 4.94 6.54
CA PHE A 87 -14.63 4.10 6.08
C PHE A 87 -15.55 4.88 5.14
N VAL A 88 -15.81 4.31 3.97
CA VAL A 88 -16.69 4.91 2.94
C VAL A 88 -17.74 3.92 2.42
N ASP A 89 -17.95 2.84 3.16
CA ASP A 89 -18.93 1.82 2.82
C ASP A 89 -20.33 2.20 3.29
N HIS A 90 -21.24 2.42 2.34
CA HIS A 90 -22.64 2.75 2.62
C HIS A 90 -23.43 1.56 3.19
N GLY A 91 -22.93 0.32 3.06
CA GLY A 91 -23.51 -0.87 3.71
C GLY A 91 -23.26 -0.92 5.22
N HIS A 92 -22.37 -0.06 5.74
CA HIS A 92 -22.00 0.02 7.15
C HIS A 92 -22.12 1.47 7.66
N PRO A 93 -23.34 2.04 7.72
CA PRO A 93 -23.55 3.46 8.00
C PRO A 93 -22.97 3.91 9.35
N ASP A 94 -23.00 3.05 10.37
CA ASP A 94 -22.48 3.37 11.70
C ASP A 94 -20.97 3.66 11.69
N ARG A 95 -20.24 3.12 10.70
CA ARG A 95 -18.78 3.29 10.56
C ARG A 95 -18.42 4.38 9.56
N TYR A 96 -19.35 4.81 8.72
CA TYR A 96 -19.08 5.73 7.62
C TYR A 96 -18.42 7.03 8.12
N GLY A 97 -17.36 7.47 7.43
CA GLY A 97 -16.60 8.66 7.79
C GLY A 97 -15.62 8.49 8.95
N GLN A 98 -15.71 7.42 9.75
CA GLN A 98 -14.76 7.17 10.84
C GLN A 98 -13.35 6.95 10.29
N LEU A 99 -12.35 7.38 11.07
CA LEU A 99 -10.94 7.13 10.79
C LEU A 99 -10.44 5.94 11.60
N ARG A 100 -9.52 5.16 11.02
CA ARG A 100 -8.79 4.11 11.72
C ARG A 100 -7.34 4.10 11.28
N VAL A 101 -6.44 3.99 12.24
CA VAL A 101 -5.00 3.81 11.99
C VAL A 101 -4.67 2.31 12.02
N LEU A 102 -3.94 1.86 11.01
CA LEU A 102 -3.41 0.50 10.90
C LEU A 102 -1.88 0.55 11.02
N PRO A 103 -1.24 -0.35 11.77
CA PRO A 103 0.21 -0.48 11.74
C PRO A 103 0.66 -0.99 10.36
N ALA A 104 1.74 -0.42 9.84
CA ALA A 104 2.39 -0.92 8.64
C ALA A 104 3.58 -1.85 9.01
N PRO A 105 3.88 -2.88 8.21
CA PRO A 105 3.18 -3.27 6.99
C PRO A 105 1.80 -3.86 7.27
N VAL A 106 0.81 -3.52 6.44
CA VAL A 106 -0.60 -3.90 6.65
C VAL A 106 -0.89 -5.37 6.30
N GLY A 107 -0.04 -6.01 5.49
CA GLY A 107 -0.28 -7.38 5.03
C GLY A 107 -1.56 -7.49 4.19
N ASP A 108 -2.30 -8.59 4.36
CA ASP A 108 -3.50 -8.88 3.58
C ASP A 108 -4.77 -8.18 4.07
N VAL A 109 -4.70 -7.44 5.19
CA VAL A 109 -5.87 -6.77 5.78
C VAL A 109 -6.32 -5.56 4.97
N LEU A 110 -5.47 -5.03 4.09
CA LEU A 110 -5.79 -3.89 3.23
C LEU A 110 -5.44 -4.23 1.79
N ARG A 111 -6.47 -4.34 0.94
CA ARG A 111 -6.33 -4.78 -0.46
C ARG A 111 -6.80 -3.71 -1.42
N MET A 112 -5.98 -3.44 -2.43
CA MET A 112 -6.35 -2.62 -3.57
C MET A 112 -7.31 -3.42 -4.48
N ARG A 113 -8.28 -2.74 -5.09
CA ARG A 113 -9.31 -3.34 -5.96
C ARG A 113 -9.19 -2.89 -7.40
#